data_AF-A0A4Y8CD08-F1
#
_entry.id   AF-A0A4Y8CD08-F1
#
_cell.length_a   1.000
_cell.length_b   1.000
_cell.length_c   1.000
_cell.angle_alpha   90.00
_cell.angle_beta   90.00
_cell.angle_gamma   90.00
#
_symmetry.space_group_name_H-M   'P 1'
#
loop_
_entity.id
_entity.type
_entity.pdbx_description
1 polymer ?
#
loop_
_entity_poly.entity_id
_entity_poly.type
_entity_poly.pdbx_seq_one_letter_code
_entity_poly.pdbx_strand_id
1 'polypeptide(L)'
;PLYHRMAVVMCCSFGIVSSFFLGILTHFLPAIFAFIPIGLVAMGSSILIRYYNIGAPGYFFFVFSCVLGAYSPFEAKDFIFLVGLVFLGAMVANLMALLYSIVVIYGFKNALPSEIPPREYICFDAVFVDSLIMGSFVAFSIFIGTFLELERSYWIAISCTAIMQGVTL
;
A
#
# COMPACT_ATOMS: atom_id res chain seq x y z
N PRO A 1 -18.62 -3.26 12.65
CA PRO A 1 -18.38 -3.17 14.12
C PRO A 1 -16.99 -2.55 14.43
N LEU A 2 -16.81 -1.93 15.61
CA LEU A 2 -15.58 -1.19 15.98
C LEU A 2 -14.31 -2.06 15.96
N TYR A 3 -14.35 -3.23 16.58
CA TYR A 3 -13.21 -4.15 16.65
C TYR A 3 -12.70 -4.56 15.26
N HIS A 4 -13.63 -4.81 14.32
CA HIS A 4 -13.30 -5.21 12.96
C HIS A 4 -12.63 -4.06 12.19
N ARG A 5 -13.17 -2.84 12.29
CA ARG A 5 -12.56 -1.65 11.69
C ARG A 5 -11.14 -1.42 12.21
N MET A 6 -10.95 -1.49 13.53
CA MET A 6 -9.63 -1.31 14.12
C MET A 6 -8.64 -2.37 13.67
N ALA A 7 -9.05 -3.64 13.60
CA ALA A 7 -8.22 -4.72 13.09
C ALA A 7 -7.78 -4.48 11.63
N VAL A 8 -8.71 -4.05 10.76
CA VAL A 8 -8.39 -3.72 9.36
C VAL A 8 -7.40 -2.56 9.27
N VAL A 9 -7.61 -1.47 10.01
CA VAL A 9 -6.70 -0.30 9.98
C VAL A 9 -5.31 -0.67 10.50
N MET A 10 -5.21 -1.51 11.54
CA MET A 10 -3.94 -2.02 12.05
C MET A 10 -3.21 -2.89 11.01
N CYS A 11 -3.93 -3.81 10.36
CA CYS A 11 -3.36 -4.64 9.29
C CYS A 11 -2.89 -3.80 8.10
N CYS A 12 -3.67 -2.81 7.67
CA CYS A 12 -3.27 -1.90 6.58
C CYS A 12 -2.04 -1.08 6.97
N SER A 13 -2.02 -0.55 8.20
CA SER A 13 -0.89 0.21 8.74
C SER A 13 0.39 -0.63 8.76
N PHE A 14 0.30 -1.87 9.25
CA PHE A 14 1.43 -2.80 9.24
C PHE A 14 1.92 -3.07 7.81
N GLY A 15 1.00 -3.29 6.87
CA GLY A 15 1.39 -3.53 5.49
C GLY A 15 2.00 -2.29 4.79
N ILE A 16 1.60 -1.07 5.15
CA ILE A 16 2.24 0.17 4.65
C ILE A 16 3.68 0.27 5.17
N VAL A 17 3.90 -0.03 6.45
CA VAL A 17 5.25 -0.02 7.07
C VAL A 17 6.12 -1.12 6.46
N SER A 18 5.58 -2.33 6.28
CA SER A 18 6.33 -3.42 5.65
C SER A 18 6.66 -3.12 4.19
N SER A 19 5.74 -2.49 3.45
CA SER A 19 5.99 -2.04 2.08
C SER A 19 7.10 -0.99 2.01
N PHE A 20 7.12 -0.04 2.96
CA PHE A 20 8.21 0.94 3.09
C PHE A 20 9.56 0.25 3.34
N PHE A 21 9.58 -0.71 4.26
CA PHE A 21 10.77 -1.49 4.58
C PHE A 21 11.28 -2.28 3.36
N LEU A 22 10.40 -2.95 2.61
CA LEU A 22 10.74 -3.61 1.36
C LEU A 22 11.30 -2.63 0.31
N GLY A 23 10.78 -1.40 0.29
CA GLY A 23 11.32 -0.30 -0.50
C GLY A 23 12.75 0.05 -0.10
N ILE A 24 13.03 0.20 1.19
CA ILE A 24 14.40 0.48 1.66
C ILE A 24 15.37 -0.65 1.30
N LEU A 25 14.92 -1.91 1.33
CA LEU A 25 15.78 -3.04 0.95
C LEU A 25 16.28 -2.97 -0.50
N THR A 26 15.62 -2.20 -1.38
CA THR A 26 16.08 -2.03 -2.76
C THR A 26 17.42 -1.31 -2.85
N HIS A 27 17.81 -0.52 -1.84
CA HIS A 27 19.11 0.17 -1.81
C HIS A 27 20.30 -0.79 -1.74
N PHE A 28 20.09 -2.03 -1.29
CA PHE A 28 21.12 -3.07 -1.30
C PHE A 28 21.24 -3.78 -2.66
N LEU A 29 20.32 -3.50 -3.59
CA LEU A 29 20.32 -4.05 -4.94
C LEU A 29 20.79 -2.98 -5.94
N PRO A 30 21.36 -3.38 -7.09
CA PRO A 30 21.59 -2.44 -8.18
C PRO A 30 20.29 -1.74 -8.58
N ALA A 31 20.36 -0.43 -8.87
CA ALA A 31 19.18 0.41 -9.13
C ALA A 31 18.23 -0.16 -10.20
N ILE A 32 18.79 -0.87 -11.19
CA ILE A 32 18.01 -1.51 -12.25
C ILE A 32 17.07 -2.61 -11.76
N PHE A 33 17.29 -3.19 -10.57
CA PHE A 33 16.45 -4.25 -10.01
C PHE A 33 15.35 -3.75 -9.08
N ALA A 34 15.22 -2.42 -8.89
CA ALA A 34 14.19 -1.83 -8.03
C ALA A 34 12.75 -2.16 -8.49
N PHE A 35 12.54 -2.48 -9.77
CA PHE A 35 11.22 -2.85 -10.29
C PHE A 35 10.66 -4.14 -9.68
N ILE A 36 11.51 -5.08 -9.26
CA ILE A 36 11.10 -6.39 -8.74
C ILE A 36 10.33 -6.24 -7.42
N PRO A 37 10.92 -5.67 -6.34
CA PRO A 37 10.23 -5.52 -5.07
C PRO A 37 9.01 -4.61 -5.17
N ILE A 38 9.07 -3.53 -5.96
CA ILE A 38 7.92 -2.64 -6.17
C ILE A 38 6.77 -3.38 -6.87
N GLY A 39 7.07 -4.16 -7.92
CA GLY A 39 6.10 -4.98 -8.62
C GLY A 39 5.47 -6.07 -7.73
N LEU A 40 6.27 -6.72 -6.90
CA LEU A 40 5.79 -7.71 -5.93
C LEU A 40 4.89 -7.08 -4.87
N VAL A 41 5.25 -5.89 -4.36
CA VAL A 41 4.38 -5.14 -3.43
C VAL A 41 3.08 -4.76 -4.13
N ALA A 42 3.11 -4.29 -5.38
CA ALA A 42 1.90 -3.95 -6.14
C ALA A 42 0.99 -5.17 -6.36
N MET A 43 1.55 -6.30 -6.77
CA MET A 43 0.80 -7.55 -6.94
C MET A 43 0.24 -8.05 -5.61
N GLY A 44 1.08 -8.18 -4.58
CA GLY A 44 0.68 -8.69 -3.28
C GLY A 44 -0.36 -7.83 -2.58
N SER A 45 -0.17 -6.50 -2.59
CA SER A 45 -1.15 -5.58 -2.02
C SER A 45 -2.47 -5.58 -2.79
N SER A 46 -2.45 -5.68 -4.13
CA SER A 46 -3.67 -5.84 -4.94
C SER A 46 -4.44 -7.12 -4.59
N ILE A 47 -3.75 -8.26 -4.44
CA ILE A 47 -4.36 -9.52 -4.02
C ILE A 47 -5.03 -9.34 -2.66
N LEU A 48 -4.32 -8.77 -1.68
CA LEU A 48 -4.85 -8.57 -0.33
C LEU A 48 -6.09 -7.68 -0.35
N ILE A 49 -6.02 -6.52 -0.99
CA ILE A 49 -7.11 -5.54 -1.00
C ILE A 49 -8.36 -6.12 -1.69
N ARG A 50 -8.19 -6.83 -2.81
CA ARG A 50 -9.30 -7.47 -3.53
C ARG A 50 -9.86 -8.66 -2.77
N TYR A 51 -8.99 -9.51 -2.21
CA TYR A 51 -9.41 -10.68 -1.44
C TYR A 51 -10.18 -10.30 -0.16
N TYR A 52 -9.76 -9.24 0.53
CA TYR A 52 -10.44 -8.72 1.71
C TYR A 52 -11.55 -7.71 1.39
N ASN A 53 -11.81 -7.43 0.11
CA ASN A 53 -12.77 -6.43 -0.36
C ASN A 53 -12.63 -5.09 0.40
N ILE A 54 -11.38 -4.65 0.57
CA ILE A 54 -11.05 -3.39 1.22
C ILE A 54 -11.30 -2.27 0.19
N GLY A 55 -12.07 -1.25 0.59
CA GLY A 55 -12.44 -0.14 -0.29
C GLY A 55 -11.24 0.62 -0.87
N ALA A 56 -11.45 1.27 -2.00
CA ALA A 56 -10.46 2.13 -2.65
C ALA A 56 -10.15 3.39 -1.80
N PRO A 57 -8.95 3.99 -1.92
CA PRO A 57 -7.79 3.57 -2.72
C PRO A 57 -6.86 2.68 -1.88
N GLY A 58 -7.08 1.36 -1.91
CA GLY A 58 -6.42 0.41 -1.01
C GLY A 58 -4.95 0.17 -1.36
N TYR A 59 -4.68 -0.48 -2.49
CA TYR A 59 -3.33 -0.99 -2.82
C TYR A 59 -2.34 0.16 -3.17
N PHE A 60 -2.85 1.30 -3.63
CA PHE A 60 -2.07 2.49 -3.96
C PHE A 60 -1.13 2.93 -2.83
N PHE A 61 -1.61 2.98 -1.58
CA PHE A 61 -0.79 3.44 -0.46
C PHE A 61 0.38 2.50 -0.13
N PHE A 62 0.21 1.19 -0.35
CA PHE A 62 1.29 0.21 -0.14
C PHE A 62 2.39 0.42 -1.18
N VAL A 63 2.00 0.54 -2.46
CA VAL A 63 2.94 0.80 -3.55
C VAL A 63 3.64 2.14 -3.37
N PHE A 64 2.89 3.20 -3.04
CA PHE A 64 3.43 4.53 -2.79
C PHE A 64 4.47 4.50 -1.67
N SER A 65 4.15 3.84 -0.55
CA SER A 65 5.09 3.66 0.57
C SER A 65 6.37 2.92 0.15
N CYS A 66 6.24 1.85 -0.64
CA CYS A 66 7.40 1.12 -1.16
C CYS A 66 8.28 1.98 -2.08
N VAL A 67 7.66 2.71 -3.01
CA VAL A 67 8.36 3.63 -3.92
C VAL A 67 9.09 4.73 -3.15
N LEU A 68 8.47 5.29 -2.10
CA LEU A 68 9.13 6.26 -1.23
C LEU A 68 10.36 5.69 -0.54
N GLY A 69 10.29 4.45 -0.03
CA GLY A 69 11.46 3.79 0.56
C GLY A 69 12.57 3.58 -0.48
N ALA A 70 12.21 3.07 -1.65
CA ALA A 70 13.15 2.73 -2.73
C ALA A 70 13.92 3.92 -3.30
N TYR A 71 13.29 5.10 -3.37
CA TYR A 71 13.89 6.31 -3.95
C TYR A 71 14.23 7.38 -2.91
N SER A 72 14.19 7.05 -1.62
CA SER A 72 14.56 8.01 -0.58
C SER A 72 16.07 8.34 -0.64
N PRO A 73 16.48 9.62 -0.55
CA PRO A 73 17.88 10.02 -0.71
C PRO A 73 18.71 9.86 0.58
N PHE A 74 18.27 9.02 1.52
CA PHE A 74 18.89 8.92 2.85
C PHE A 74 20.02 7.89 2.89
N GLU A 75 20.96 8.07 3.81
CA GLU A 75 22.06 7.12 4.02
C GLU A 75 21.57 5.83 4.70
N ALA A 76 22.26 4.72 4.42
CA ALA A 76 21.92 3.40 4.97
C ALA A 76 21.91 3.35 6.52
N LYS A 77 22.67 4.24 7.18
CA LYS A 77 22.70 4.37 8.64
C LYS A 77 21.34 4.80 9.22
N ASP A 78 20.54 5.53 8.45
CA ASP A 78 19.28 6.13 8.90
C ASP A 78 18.07 5.25 8.57
N PHE A 79 18.26 4.12 7.88
CA PHE A 79 17.18 3.24 7.43
C PHE A 79 16.30 2.74 8.59
N ILE A 80 16.90 2.29 9.68
CA ILE A 80 16.16 1.81 10.85
C ILE A 80 15.35 2.96 11.47
N PHE A 81 15.93 4.16 11.53
CA PHE A 81 15.26 5.35 12.04
C PHE A 81 14.07 5.74 11.16
N LEU A 82 14.22 5.72 9.83
CA LEU A 82 13.14 6.03 8.89
C LEU A 82 11.99 5.04 8.98
N VAL A 83 12.28 3.74 9.05
CA VAL A 83 11.23 2.72 9.26
C VAL A 83 10.51 2.95 10.58
N GLY A 84 11.27 3.27 11.64
CA GLY A 84 10.71 3.63 12.95
C GLY A 84 9.81 4.87 12.87
N LEU A 85 10.20 5.89 12.10
CA LEU A 85 9.41 7.10 11.90
C LEU A 85 8.08 6.81 11.19
N VAL A 86 8.11 5.99 10.13
CA VAL A 86 6.90 5.55 9.42
C VAL A 86 6.00 4.71 10.34
N PHE A 87 6.60 3.84 11.16
CA PHE A 87 5.86 3.07 12.15
C PHE A 87 5.19 3.95 13.20
N LEU A 88 5.88 4.96 13.73
CA LEU A 88 5.29 5.93 14.67
C LEU A 88 4.15 6.72 14.01
N GLY A 89 4.32 7.15 12.76
CA GLY A 89 3.24 7.78 12.00
C GLY A 89 2.02 6.87 11.85
N ALA A 90 2.25 5.58 11.58
CA ALA A 90 1.20 4.58 11.52
C ALA A 90 0.50 4.37 12.87
N MET A 91 1.23 4.39 13.99
CA MET A 91 0.63 4.34 15.34
C MET A 91 -0.28 5.55 15.60
N VAL A 92 0.17 6.76 15.25
CA VAL A 92 -0.63 7.99 15.38
C VAL A 92 -1.89 7.91 14.50
N ALA A 93 -1.78 7.41 13.27
CA ALA A 93 -2.93 7.22 12.39
C ALA A 93 -3.95 6.21 12.97
N ASN A 94 -3.50 5.10 13.56
CA ASN A 94 -4.37 4.15 14.26
C ASN A 94 -5.08 4.80 15.45
N LEU A 95 -4.36 5.60 16.24
CA LEU A 95 -4.95 6.32 17.36
C LEU A 95 -6.02 7.32 16.88
N MET A 96 -5.74 8.07 15.82
CA MET A 96 -6.71 8.98 15.21
C MET A 96 -7.94 8.24 14.67
N ALA A 97 -7.76 7.10 14.02
CA ALA A 97 -8.86 6.26 13.54
C ALA A 97 -9.74 5.74 14.70
N LEU A 98 -9.13 5.39 15.84
CA LEU A 98 -9.84 4.99 17.05
C LEU A 98 -10.66 6.15 17.62
N LEU A 99 -10.03 7.31 17.81
CA LEU A 99 -10.68 8.51 18.33
C LEU A 99 -11.86 8.93 17.45
N TYR A 100 -11.65 8.96 16.13
CA TYR A 100 -12.71 9.22 15.16
C TYR A 100 -13.88 8.23 15.33
N SER A 101 -13.58 6.94 15.41
CA SER A 101 -14.62 5.91 15.54
C SER A 101 -15.40 6.04 16.86
N ILE A 102 -14.74 6.40 17.96
CA ILE A 102 -15.38 6.66 19.25
C ILE A 102 -16.31 7.88 19.14
N VAL A 103 -15.82 8.99 18.58
CA VAL A 103 -16.60 10.23 18.43
C VAL A 103 -17.83 10.01 17.56
N VAL A 104 -17.72 9.27 16.46
CA VAL A 104 -18.86 8.99 15.58
C VAL A 104 -19.91 8.09 16.23
N ILE A 105 -19.49 7.01 16.91
CA ILE A 105 -20.42 6.04 17.51
C ILE A 105 -21.06 6.60 18.79
N TYR A 106 -20.26 7.17 19.69
CA TYR A 106 -20.72 7.58 21.01
C TYR A 106 -21.06 9.06 21.11
N GLY A 107 -20.36 9.93 20.37
CA GLY A 107 -20.59 11.38 20.38
C GLY A 107 -21.76 11.80 19.50
N PHE A 108 -21.71 11.45 18.22
CA PHE A 108 -22.75 11.82 17.25
C PHE A 108 -23.96 10.88 17.24
N LYS A 109 -23.89 9.74 17.96
CA LYS A 109 -24.91 8.67 17.94
C LYS A 109 -25.36 8.30 16.52
N ASN A 110 -24.42 8.31 15.57
CA ASN A 110 -24.71 7.88 14.21
C ASN A 110 -25.08 6.39 14.23
N ALA A 111 -25.87 5.95 13.24
CA ALA A 111 -26.36 4.58 13.15
C ALA A 111 -25.25 3.55 13.42
N LEU A 112 -25.60 2.50 14.20
CA LEU A 112 -24.69 1.40 14.54
C LEU A 112 -24.00 0.90 13.27
N PRO A 113 -22.68 0.58 13.33
CA PRO A 113 -21.96 0.11 12.16
C PRO A 113 -22.72 -1.06 11.53
N SER A 114 -23.02 -0.95 10.23
CA SER A 114 -23.74 -2.00 9.50
C SER A 114 -23.08 -3.36 9.70
N GLU A 115 -23.88 -4.42 9.65
CA GLU A 115 -23.38 -5.78 9.66
C GLU A 115 -22.32 -5.95 8.57
N ILE A 116 -21.33 -6.80 8.87
CA ILE A 116 -20.25 -7.12 7.93
C ILE A 116 -20.95 -7.78 6.73
N PRO A 117 -20.94 -7.18 5.53
CA PRO A 117 -21.61 -7.78 4.39
C PRO A 117 -21.03 -9.19 4.17
N PRO A 118 -21.87 -10.19 3.87
CA PRO A 118 -21.38 -11.53 3.57
C PRO A 118 -20.37 -11.44 2.44
N ARG A 119 -19.24 -12.15 2.57
CA ARG A 119 -18.21 -12.18 1.53
C ARG A 119 -18.83 -12.69 0.24
N GLU A 120 -18.92 -11.83 -0.76
CA GLU A 120 -19.12 -12.28 -2.13
C GLU A 120 -17.90 -13.11 -2.53
N TYR A 121 -18.14 -14.34 -2.98
CA TYR A 121 -17.07 -15.21 -3.45
C TYR A 121 -16.56 -14.67 -4.79
N ILE A 122 -15.47 -13.92 -4.74
CA ILE A 122 -14.73 -13.52 -5.94
C ILE A 122 -13.88 -14.72 -6.36
N CYS A 123 -13.99 -15.12 -7.63
CA CYS A 123 -13.19 -16.23 -8.16
C CYS A 123 -11.69 -15.91 -7.97
N PHE A 124 -10.95 -16.80 -7.30
CA PHE A 124 -9.54 -16.59 -6.96
C PHE A 124 -8.68 -16.31 -8.22
N ASP A 125 -8.99 -16.97 -9.33
CA ASP A 125 -8.30 -16.77 -10.60
C ASP A 125 -8.44 -15.34 -11.11
N ALA A 126 -9.62 -14.73 -11.01
CA ALA A 126 -9.82 -13.34 -11.46
C ALA A 126 -9.00 -12.36 -10.59
N VAL A 127 -8.97 -12.56 -9.28
CA VAL A 127 -8.18 -11.72 -8.35
C VAL A 127 -6.69 -11.83 -8.63
N PHE A 128 -6.20 -13.04 -8.87
CA PHE A 128 -4.79 -13.29 -9.13
C PHE A 128 -4.35 -12.73 -10.48
N VAL A 129 -5.11 -13.00 -11.56
CA VAL A 129 -4.80 -12.52 -12.92
C VAL A 129 -4.81 -11.00 -12.97
N ASP A 130 -5.83 -10.35 -12.41
CA ASP A 130 -5.87 -8.88 -12.36
C ASP A 130 -4.67 -8.34 -11.59
N SER A 131 -4.35 -8.92 -10.42
CA SER A 131 -3.23 -8.44 -9.61
C SER A 131 -1.87 -8.66 -10.27
N LEU A 132 -1.72 -9.74 -11.06
CA LEU A 132 -0.53 -10.01 -11.86
C LEU A 132 -0.37 -8.95 -12.97
N ILE A 133 -1.46 -8.59 -13.64
CA ILE A 133 -1.49 -7.50 -14.62
C ILE A 133 -1.05 -6.21 -13.91
N MET A 134 -1.66 -5.86 -12.78
CA MET A 134 -1.32 -4.64 -12.03
C MET A 134 0.16 -4.59 -11.63
N GLY A 135 0.68 -5.67 -11.04
CA GLY A 135 2.08 -5.76 -10.61
C GLY A 135 3.06 -5.70 -11.78
N SER A 136 2.77 -6.38 -12.88
CA SER A 136 3.62 -6.38 -14.07
C SER A 136 3.69 -5.01 -14.74
N PHE A 137 2.57 -4.29 -14.89
CA PHE A 137 2.55 -2.95 -15.47
C PHE A 137 3.30 -1.93 -14.59
N VAL A 138 3.11 -1.99 -13.26
CA VAL A 138 3.84 -1.12 -12.33
C VAL A 138 5.35 -1.42 -12.36
N ALA A 139 5.74 -2.69 -12.34
CA ALA A 139 7.14 -3.09 -12.46
C ALA A 139 7.76 -2.62 -13.78
N PHE A 140 7.06 -2.84 -14.89
CA PHE A 140 7.52 -2.44 -16.22
C PHE A 140 7.69 -0.93 -16.33
N SER A 141 6.83 -0.16 -15.67
CA SER A 141 6.93 1.30 -15.62
C SER A 141 8.23 1.78 -14.93
N ILE A 142 8.62 1.14 -13.82
CA ILE A 142 9.91 1.41 -13.16
C ILE A 142 11.07 0.99 -14.04
N PHE A 143 10.99 -0.20 -14.65
CA PHE A 143 12.04 -0.70 -15.51
C PHE A 143 12.35 0.29 -16.65
N ILE A 144 11.31 0.77 -17.35
CA ILE A 144 11.46 1.81 -18.38
C ILE A 144 12.05 3.09 -17.79
N GLY A 145 11.55 3.54 -16.62
CA GLY A 145 12.06 4.74 -15.96
C GLY A 145 13.56 4.67 -15.69
N THR A 146 14.00 3.55 -15.12
CA THR A 146 15.41 3.30 -14.82
C THR A 146 16.26 3.11 -16.07
N PHE A 147 15.71 2.47 -17.12
CA PHE A 147 16.42 2.25 -18.39
C PHE A 147 16.64 3.54 -19.17
N LEU A 148 15.71 4.49 -19.07
CA LEU A 148 15.80 5.81 -19.69
C LEU A 148 16.54 6.85 -18.82
N GLU A 149 17.11 6.44 -17.69
CA GLU A 149 17.81 7.31 -16.73
C GLU A 149 17.01 8.55 -16.32
N LEU A 150 15.68 8.42 -16.18
CA LEU A 150 14.82 9.53 -15.77
C LEU A 150 15.13 9.96 -14.33
N GLU A 151 15.46 11.24 -14.15
CA GLU A 151 15.77 11.86 -12.84
C GLU A 151 14.70 11.59 -11.77
N ARG A 152 13.46 11.37 -12.20
CA ARG A 152 12.27 11.23 -11.35
C ARG A 152 11.49 9.95 -11.65
N SER A 153 12.20 8.85 -11.87
CA SER A 153 11.63 7.52 -12.17
C SER A 153 10.51 7.07 -11.20
N TYR A 154 10.56 7.48 -9.93
CA TYR A 154 9.54 7.15 -8.93
C TYR A 154 8.14 7.67 -9.26
N TRP A 155 8.01 8.82 -9.93
CA TRP A 155 6.69 9.36 -10.31
C TRP A 155 5.98 8.51 -11.35
N ILE A 156 6.72 7.80 -12.21
CA ILE A 156 6.16 6.97 -13.28
C ILE A 156 5.33 5.82 -12.69
N ALA A 157 5.87 5.13 -11.68
CA ALA A 157 5.14 4.08 -10.98
C ALA A 157 3.95 4.61 -10.20
N ILE A 158 4.08 5.77 -9.56
CA ILE A 158 2.97 6.39 -8.81
C ILE A 158 1.83 6.75 -9.76
N SER A 159 2.14 7.36 -10.92
CA SER A 159 1.16 7.68 -11.95
C SER A 159 0.51 6.43 -12.56
N CYS A 160 1.30 5.41 -12.88
CA CYS A 160 0.79 4.13 -13.39
C CYS A 160 -0.16 3.49 -12.36
N THR A 161 0.26 3.43 -11.10
CA THR A 161 -0.53 2.89 -9.98
C THR A 161 -1.82 3.69 -9.81
N ALA A 162 -1.79 5.02 -9.89
CA ALA A 162 -2.97 5.87 -9.76
C ALA A 162 -3.98 5.66 -10.90
N ILE A 163 -3.51 5.57 -12.15
CA ILE A 163 -4.36 5.30 -13.32
C ILE A 163 -5.03 3.93 -13.17
N MET A 164 -4.24 2.91 -12.85
CA MET A 164 -4.73 1.54 -12.68
C MET A 164 -5.74 1.45 -11.52
N GLN A 165 -5.54 2.22 -10.43
CA GLN A 165 -6.48 2.29 -9.32
C GLN A 165 -7.80 2.93 -9.77
N GLY A 166 -7.73 3.97 -10.63
CA GLY A 166 -8.89 4.68 -11.17
C GLY A 166 -9.75 3.85 -12.13
N VAL A 167 -9.16 2.90 -12.86
CA VAL A 167 -9.90 1.97 -13.74
C VAL A 167 -10.64 0.89 -12.93
N THR A 168 -10.15 0.58 -11.73
CA THR A 168 -10.72 -0.45 -10.85
C THR A 168 -11.78 0.08 -9.87
N LEU A 169 -12.01 1.40 -9.86
CA LEU A 169 -12.99 2.12 -9.06
C LEU A 169 -14.34 2.20 -9.79
#